data_AF-A0A1U7UL52-F1
#
_entry.id   AF-A0A1U7UL52-F1
#
_cell.length_a   1.000
_cell.length_b   1.000
_cell.length_c   1.000
_cell.angle_alpha   90.00
_cell.angle_beta   90.00
_cell.angle_gamma   90.00
#
_symmetry.space_group_name_H-M   'P 1'
#
loop_
_entity.id
_entity.type
_entity.pdbx_description
1 polymer ?
#
loop_
_entity_poly.entity_id
_entity_poly.type
_entity_poly.pdbx_seq_one_letter_code
_entity_poly.pdbx_strand_id
1 'polypeptide(L)'
;MIFLQGSEVIFKVALSLLGSHKPLILQHENLETIVDFIKNTLPNLGLVQMEKTINQVFEMDIAKQLQAYEVEYHVLQEELIDSSPLSDNQRMDKLEKTNSSLRKQNLDLLEQLQVANGRIQSLEAAVKKLLASESKLRQATQTLELERSALLQTVEALQRQSAEAGGQEPDPV
;
A
#
# COMPACT_ATOMS: atom_id res chain seq x y z
N MET A 1 27.82 19.88 -21.75
CA MET A 1 27.04 18.83 -22.45
C MET A 1 26.43 17.83 -21.48
N ILE A 2 27.21 17.02 -20.76
CA ILE A 2 26.66 15.99 -19.84
C ILE A 2 25.70 16.58 -18.80
N PHE A 3 26.05 17.73 -18.19
CA PHE A 3 25.17 18.39 -17.21
C PHE A 3 23.89 19.00 -17.81
N LEU A 4 23.83 19.20 -19.14
CA LEU A 4 22.70 19.83 -19.83
C LEU A 4 21.78 18.81 -20.50
N GLN A 5 22.35 17.76 -21.10
CA GLN A 5 21.66 16.75 -21.91
C GLN A 5 21.67 15.34 -21.26
N GLY A 6 22.23 15.19 -20.06
CA GLY A 6 22.31 13.92 -19.35
C GLY A 6 23.47 13.01 -19.77
N SER A 7 23.47 11.79 -19.24
CA SER A 7 24.52 10.78 -19.46
C SER A 7 24.51 10.19 -20.88
N GLU A 8 23.43 10.34 -21.64
CA GLU A 8 23.33 9.88 -23.03
C GLU A 8 24.41 10.49 -23.95
N VAL A 9 24.92 11.66 -23.57
CA VAL A 9 26.04 12.32 -24.28
C VAL A 9 27.26 11.41 -24.38
N ILE A 10 27.48 10.48 -23.44
CA ILE A 10 28.58 9.51 -23.53
C ILE A 10 28.44 8.63 -24.78
N PHE A 11 27.23 8.10 -25.04
CA PHE A 11 26.96 7.34 -26.25
C PHE A 11 27.12 8.19 -27.50
N LYS A 12 26.70 9.47 -27.43
CA LYS A 12 26.84 10.38 -28.56
C LYS A 12 28.31 10.63 -28.91
N VAL A 13 29.15 10.89 -27.91
CA VAL A 13 30.59 11.08 -28.10
C VAL A 13 31.22 9.81 -28.64
N ALA A 14 30.90 8.65 -28.06
CA ALA A 14 31.43 7.37 -28.52
C ALA A 14 31.10 7.09 -30.00
N LEU A 15 29.84 7.28 -30.41
CA LEU A 15 29.40 7.11 -31.80
C LEU A 15 30.06 8.11 -32.75
N SER A 16 30.21 9.37 -32.33
CA SER A 16 30.85 10.40 -33.14
C SER A 16 32.35 10.13 -33.35
N LEU A 17 33.05 9.68 -32.31
CA LEU A 17 34.47 9.34 -32.38
C LEU A 17 34.71 8.09 -33.25
N LEU A 18 33.95 7.02 -33.01
CA LEU A 18 34.05 5.80 -33.82
C LEU A 18 33.62 6.03 -35.26
N GLY A 19 32.59 6.85 -35.49
CA GLY A 19 32.12 7.20 -36.82
C GLY A 19 33.13 8.02 -37.62
N SER A 20 33.75 9.02 -36.98
CA SER A 20 34.78 9.86 -37.65
C SER A 20 36.05 9.08 -37.99
N HIS A 21 36.43 8.10 -37.18
CA HIS A 21 37.63 7.27 -37.39
C HIS A 21 37.35 5.94 -38.07
N LYS A 22 36.09 5.67 -38.47
CA LYS A 22 35.67 4.42 -39.11
C LYS A 22 36.59 3.99 -40.27
N PRO A 23 37.02 4.86 -41.20
CA PRO A 23 37.91 4.44 -42.29
C PRO A 23 39.28 3.98 -41.83
N LEU A 24 39.79 4.54 -40.73
CA LEU A 24 41.09 4.16 -40.15
C LEU A 24 40.96 2.86 -39.35
N ILE A 25 39.86 2.70 -38.60
CA ILE A 25 39.58 1.49 -37.83
C ILE A 25 39.45 0.27 -38.77
N LEU A 26 38.81 0.43 -39.92
CA LEU A 26 38.62 -0.65 -40.90
C LEU A 26 39.90 -1.06 -41.66
N GLN A 27 41.00 -0.32 -41.52
CA GLN A 27 42.29 -0.70 -42.12
C GLN A 27 43.07 -1.73 -41.28
N HIS A 28 42.66 -1.94 -40.04
CA HIS A 28 43.29 -2.89 -39.13
C HIS A 28 42.69 -4.29 -39.31
N GLU A 29 43.54 -5.30 -39.50
CA GLU A 29 43.12 -6.66 -39.87
C GLU A 29 42.90 -7.60 -38.68
N ASN A 30 43.29 -7.20 -37.46
CA ASN A 30 43.22 -8.05 -36.28
C ASN A 30 42.70 -7.28 -35.05
N LEU A 31 42.16 -8.03 -34.07
CA LEU A 31 41.57 -7.46 -32.86
C LEU A 31 42.59 -6.63 -32.06
N GLU A 32 43.83 -7.09 -31.97
CA GLU A 32 44.89 -6.42 -31.21
C GLU A 32 45.16 -5.01 -31.75
N THR A 33 45.36 -4.86 -33.06
CA THR A 33 45.63 -3.57 -33.70
C THR A 33 44.42 -2.65 -33.69
N ILE A 34 43.20 -3.20 -33.80
CA ILE A 34 41.96 -2.41 -33.65
C ILE A 34 41.86 -1.84 -32.22
N VAL A 35 42.09 -2.67 -31.20
CA VAL A 35 42.02 -2.24 -29.80
C VAL A 35 43.14 -1.26 -29.47
N ASP A 36 44.34 -1.50 -29.99
CA ASP A 36 45.49 -0.60 -29.84
C ASP A 36 45.19 0.78 -30.43
N PHE A 37 44.63 0.84 -31.65
CA PHE A 37 44.20 2.09 -32.28
C PHE A 37 43.16 2.83 -31.43
N ILE A 38 42.11 2.13 -30.96
CA ILE A 38 41.04 2.73 -30.14
C ILE A 38 41.59 3.25 -28.79
N LYS A 39 42.57 2.56 -28.19
CA LYS A 39 43.12 2.94 -26.89
C LYS A 39 44.20 4.02 -26.96
N ASN A 40 45.07 3.95 -27.95
CA ASN A 40 46.31 4.72 -27.97
C ASN A 40 46.33 5.80 -29.06
N THR A 41 45.64 5.60 -30.18
CA THR A 41 45.64 6.56 -31.30
C THR A 41 44.40 7.46 -31.27
N LEU A 42 43.22 6.88 -31.04
CA LEU A 42 41.94 7.58 -31.04
C LEU A 42 41.83 8.71 -29.99
N PRO A 43 42.43 8.62 -28.78
CA PRO A 43 42.41 9.75 -27.85
C PRO A 43 43.24 10.96 -28.29
N ASN A 44 44.20 10.78 -29.20
CA ASN A 44 45.11 11.84 -29.66
C ASN A 44 44.48 12.69 -30.78
N LEU A 45 43.33 13.30 -30.47
CA LEU A 45 42.56 14.11 -31.41
C LEU A 45 43.17 15.51 -31.55
N GLY A 46 43.28 15.99 -32.78
CA GLY A 46 43.61 17.40 -33.05
C GLY A 46 42.46 18.33 -32.66
N LEU A 47 42.77 19.60 -32.36
CA LEU A 47 41.77 20.61 -31.95
C LEU A 47 40.58 20.73 -32.92
N VAL A 48 40.83 20.68 -34.23
CA VAL A 48 39.79 20.74 -35.27
C VAL A 48 38.86 19.52 -35.22
N GLN A 49 39.39 18.33 -34.91
CA GLN A 49 38.59 17.11 -34.79
C GLN A 49 37.75 17.12 -33.50
N MET A 50 38.30 17.67 -32.41
CA MET A 50 37.55 17.87 -31.16
C MET A 50 36.37 18.81 -31.36
N GLU A 51 36.58 19.95 -32.01
CA GLU A 51 35.51 20.91 -32.29
C GLU A 51 34.41 20.32 -33.18
N LYS A 52 34.81 19.62 -34.25
CA LYS A 52 33.88 18.90 -35.13
C LYS A 52 33.07 17.85 -34.37
N THR A 53 33.71 17.12 -33.45
CA THR A 53 33.06 16.11 -32.60
C THR A 53 32.04 16.76 -31.68
N ILE A 54 32.38 17.88 -31.03
CA ILE A 54 31.46 18.60 -30.13
C ILE A 54 30.22 19.08 -30.88
N ASN A 55 30.40 19.69 -32.06
CA ASN A 55 29.30 20.16 -32.89
C ASN A 55 28.40 19.01 -33.36
N GLN A 56 28.99 17.90 -33.79
CA GLN A 56 28.25 16.71 -34.20
C GLN A 56 27.47 16.09 -33.03
N VAL A 57 28.09 15.97 -31.86
CA VAL A 57 27.46 15.43 -30.64
C VAL A 57 26.28 16.28 -30.19
N PHE A 58 26.37 17.60 -30.37
CA PHE A 58 25.30 18.52 -29.99
C PHE A 58 24.03 18.33 -30.82
N GLU A 59 24.19 18.18 -32.14
CA GLU A 59 23.09 17.99 -33.09
C GLU A 59 22.54 16.55 -33.12
N MET A 60 23.28 15.59 -32.56
CA MET A 60 22.92 14.19 -32.63
C MET A 60 21.79 13.84 -31.65
N ASP A 61 20.68 13.33 -32.16
CA ASP A 61 19.58 12.76 -31.39
C ASP A 61 19.51 11.25 -31.57
N ILE A 62 19.64 10.53 -30.45
CA ILE A 62 19.63 9.06 -30.37
C ILE A 62 18.72 8.54 -29.26
N ALA A 63 17.92 9.40 -28.63
CA ALA A 63 17.16 9.03 -27.44
C ALA A 63 16.19 7.88 -27.71
N LYS A 64 15.47 7.95 -28.85
CA LYS A 64 14.52 6.91 -29.26
C LYS A 64 15.21 5.58 -29.58
N GLN A 65 16.39 5.63 -30.19
CA GLN A 65 17.19 4.45 -30.52
C GLN A 65 17.74 3.79 -29.26
N LEU A 66 18.26 4.58 -28.31
CA LEU A 66 18.70 4.07 -27.02
C LEU A 66 17.56 3.39 -26.26
N GLN A 67 16.37 3.99 -26.25
CA GLN A 67 15.19 3.38 -25.64
C GLN A 67 14.78 2.08 -26.36
N ALA A 68 14.83 2.04 -27.69
CA ALA A 68 14.54 0.82 -28.45
C ALA A 68 15.55 -0.30 -28.12
N TYR A 69 16.84 0.02 -28.07
CA TYR A 69 17.90 -0.94 -27.70
C TYR A 69 17.81 -1.38 -26.24
N GLU A 70 17.37 -0.50 -25.35
CA GLU A 70 17.11 -0.87 -23.95
C GLU A 70 15.99 -1.90 -23.87
N VAL A 71 14.86 -1.68 -24.56
CA VAL A 71 13.77 -2.66 -24.59
C VAL A 71 14.23 -3.98 -25.21
N GLU A 72 14.92 -3.93 -26.35
CA GLU A 72 15.45 -5.13 -27.03
C GLU A 72 16.39 -5.92 -26.13
N TYR A 73 17.29 -5.24 -25.41
CA TYR A 73 18.20 -5.87 -24.47
C TYR A 73 17.45 -6.61 -23.35
N HIS A 74 16.40 -5.99 -22.79
CA HIS A 74 15.58 -6.64 -21.76
C HIS A 74 14.81 -7.84 -22.31
N VAL A 75 14.24 -7.75 -23.52
CA VAL A 75 13.56 -8.87 -24.17
C VAL A 75 14.52 -10.04 -24.40
N LEU A 76 15.71 -9.78 -24.94
CA LEU A 76 16.73 -10.81 -25.15
C LEU A 76 17.23 -11.41 -23.84
N GLN A 77 17.36 -10.59 -22.79
CA GLN A 77 17.68 -11.10 -21.46
C GLN A 77 16.59 -12.03 -20.95
N GLU A 78 15.32 -11.66 -21.04
CA GLU A 78 14.19 -12.50 -20.60
C GLU A 78 14.15 -13.83 -21.38
N GLU A 79 14.32 -13.79 -22.70
CA GLU A 79 14.37 -14.99 -23.54
C GLU A 79 15.54 -15.93 -23.19
N LEU A 80 16.73 -15.37 -22.92
CA LEU A 80 17.90 -16.16 -22.54
C LEU A 80 17.80 -16.65 -21.08
N ILE A 81 17.20 -15.87 -20.20
CA ILE A 81 17.02 -16.18 -18.78
C ILE A 81 16.01 -17.33 -18.59
N ASP A 82 14.96 -17.40 -19.41
CA ASP A 82 14.04 -18.53 -19.45
C ASP A 82 14.74 -19.85 -19.84
N SER A 83 15.99 -19.79 -20.34
CA SER A 83 16.82 -20.96 -20.66
C SER A 83 17.90 -21.30 -19.62
N SER A 84 18.06 -20.51 -18.55
CA SER A 84 19.16 -20.68 -17.59
C SER A 84 18.70 -21.17 -16.19
N PRO A 85 19.16 -22.34 -15.71
CA PRO A 85 18.74 -22.90 -14.42
C PRO A 85 19.14 -22.08 -13.19
N LEU A 86 20.08 -21.12 -13.32
CA LEU A 86 20.48 -20.23 -12.23
C LEU A 86 19.46 -19.12 -11.95
N SER A 87 18.70 -18.70 -12.96
CA SER A 87 17.68 -17.67 -12.79
C SER A 87 16.38 -18.23 -12.20
N ASP A 88 16.05 -19.49 -12.54
CA ASP A 88 14.95 -20.22 -11.92
C ASP A 88 15.12 -20.29 -10.39
N ASN A 89 16.33 -20.54 -9.90
CA ASN A 89 16.61 -20.52 -8.46
C ASN A 89 16.42 -19.14 -7.84
N GLN A 90 16.85 -18.06 -8.50
CA GLN A 90 16.62 -16.69 -8.00
C GLN A 90 15.14 -16.30 -8.01
N ARG A 91 14.39 -16.74 -9.02
CA ARG A 91 12.93 -16.56 -9.10
C ARG A 91 12.22 -17.39 -8.02
N MET A 92 12.66 -18.62 -7.80
CA MET A 92 12.16 -19.50 -6.74
C MET A 92 12.37 -18.87 -5.36
N ASP A 93 13.57 -18.36 -5.07
CA ASP A 93 13.88 -17.68 -3.81
C ASP A 93 13.00 -16.45 -3.56
N LYS A 94 12.77 -15.64 -4.60
CA LYS A 94 11.88 -14.47 -4.51
C LYS A 94 10.43 -14.89 -4.27
N LEU A 95 9.96 -15.94 -4.96
CA LEU A 95 8.63 -16.49 -4.77
C LEU A 95 8.47 -17.09 -3.38
N GLU A 96 9.46 -17.81 -2.87
CA GLU A 96 9.44 -18.41 -1.54
C GLU A 96 9.41 -17.35 -0.44
N LYS A 97 10.22 -16.29 -0.55
CA LYS A 97 10.17 -15.14 0.37
C LYS A 97 8.80 -14.47 0.37
N THR A 98 8.23 -14.25 -0.82
CA THR A 98 6.91 -13.63 -0.96
C THR A 98 5.81 -14.53 -0.38
N ASN A 99 5.87 -15.83 -0.66
CA ASN A 99 4.92 -16.82 -0.13
C ASN A 99 5.01 -16.91 1.40
N SER A 100 6.22 -16.93 1.95
CA SER A 100 6.46 -16.92 3.39
C SER A 100 5.89 -15.65 4.05
N SER A 101 6.11 -14.47 3.44
CA SER A 101 5.53 -13.21 3.90
C SER A 101 4.00 -13.23 3.87
N LEU A 102 3.40 -13.70 2.77
CA LEU A 102 1.94 -13.83 2.62
C LEU A 102 1.33 -14.83 3.60
N ARG A 103 2.02 -15.95 3.89
CA ARG A 103 1.61 -16.92 4.90
C ARG A 103 1.61 -16.29 6.29
N LYS A 104 2.64 -15.51 6.62
CA LYS A 104 2.71 -14.78 7.89
C LYS A 104 1.57 -13.76 8.02
N GLN A 105 1.28 -13.02 6.95
CA GLN A 105 0.17 -12.07 6.93
C GLN A 105 -1.19 -12.76 7.06
N ASN A 106 -1.39 -13.90 6.39
CA ASN A 106 -2.60 -14.71 6.56
C ASN A 106 -2.77 -15.18 8.01
N LEU A 107 -1.68 -15.61 8.65
CA LEU A 107 -1.73 -16.04 10.05
C LEU A 107 -2.12 -14.88 10.98
N ASP A 108 -1.52 -13.71 10.79
CA ASP A 108 -1.84 -12.51 11.57
C ASP A 108 -3.30 -12.07 11.40
N LEU A 109 -3.81 -12.10 10.16
CA LEU A 109 -5.22 -11.81 9.88
C LEU A 109 -6.18 -12.83 10.52
N LEU A 110 -5.82 -14.12 10.53
CA LEU A 110 -6.61 -15.15 11.21
C LEU A 110 -6.63 -14.92 12.72
N GLU A 111 -5.52 -14.52 13.32
CA GLU A 111 -5.44 -14.18 14.74
C GLU A 111 -6.30 -12.94 15.08
N GLN A 112 -6.22 -11.89 14.28
CA GLN A 112 -7.07 -10.70 14.44
C GLN A 112 -8.57 -11.05 14.35
N LEU A 113 -8.93 -11.94 13.42
CA LEU A 113 -10.31 -12.40 13.25
C LEU A 113 -10.78 -13.19 14.48
N GLN A 114 -9.92 -14.03 15.05
CA GLN A 114 -10.21 -14.76 16.29
C GLN A 114 -10.43 -13.81 17.48
N VAL A 115 -9.58 -12.80 17.64
CA VAL A 115 -9.73 -11.78 18.70
C VAL A 115 -11.03 -10.99 18.53
N ALA A 116 -11.35 -10.58 17.31
CA ALA A 116 -12.59 -9.86 17.01
C ALA A 116 -13.83 -10.71 17.35
N ASN A 117 -13.84 -11.99 16.97
CA ASN A 117 -14.92 -12.91 17.30
C ASN A 117 -15.08 -13.10 18.82
N GLY A 118 -13.99 -13.22 19.57
CA GLY A 118 -14.03 -13.28 21.03
C GLY A 118 -14.64 -12.02 21.65
N ARG A 119 -14.31 -10.84 21.10
CA ARG A 119 -14.89 -9.57 21.53
C ARG A 119 -16.38 -9.47 21.22
N ILE A 120 -16.81 -9.93 20.04
CA ILE A 120 -18.24 -9.99 19.68
C ILE A 120 -18.99 -10.87 20.69
N GLN A 121 -18.52 -12.08 20.98
CA GLN A 121 -19.17 -12.98 21.93
C GLN A 121 -19.27 -12.38 23.34
N SER A 122 -18.22 -11.67 23.79
CA SER A 122 -18.24 -10.96 25.07
C SER A 122 -19.29 -9.84 25.10
N LEU A 123 -19.36 -9.05 24.03
CA LEU A 123 -20.36 -7.98 23.88
C LEU A 123 -21.79 -8.55 23.82
N GLU A 124 -22.01 -9.62 23.06
CA GLU A 124 -23.30 -10.31 23.02
C GLU A 124 -23.74 -10.82 24.40
N ALA A 125 -22.81 -11.38 25.18
CA ALA A 125 -23.10 -11.81 26.55
C ALA A 125 -23.44 -10.62 27.47
N ALA A 126 -22.75 -9.48 27.32
CA ALA A 126 -23.05 -8.26 28.05
C ALA A 126 -24.43 -7.70 27.70
N VAL A 127 -24.78 -7.66 26.41
CA VAL A 127 -26.11 -7.24 25.93
C VAL A 127 -27.21 -8.13 26.50
N LYS A 128 -27.03 -9.47 26.48
CA LYS A 128 -27.99 -10.40 27.09
C LYS A 128 -28.19 -10.14 28.59
N LYS A 129 -27.12 -9.85 29.33
CA LYS A 129 -27.20 -9.48 30.75
C LYS A 129 -27.97 -8.17 30.97
N LEU A 130 -27.68 -7.14 30.17
CA LEU A 130 -28.36 -5.86 30.25
C LEU A 130 -29.86 -5.99 29.95
N LEU A 131 -30.24 -6.74 28.91
CA LEU A 131 -31.64 -7.02 28.58
C LEU A 131 -32.36 -7.74 29.73
N ALA A 132 -31.70 -8.70 30.37
CA ALA A 132 -32.25 -9.38 31.55
C ALA A 132 -32.39 -8.46 32.78
N SER A 133 -31.49 -7.48 32.94
CA SER A 133 -31.66 -6.47 34.00
C SER A 133 -32.77 -5.46 33.69
N GLU A 134 -32.89 -5.06 32.42
CA GLU A 134 -33.93 -4.13 31.98
C GLU A 134 -35.32 -4.74 32.17
N SER A 135 -35.50 -6.01 31.81
CA SER A 135 -36.79 -6.70 32.00
C SER A 135 -37.17 -6.80 33.48
N LYS A 136 -36.21 -7.11 34.37
CA LYS A 136 -36.42 -7.11 35.82
C LYS A 136 -36.80 -5.73 36.35
N LEU A 137 -36.09 -4.68 35.91
CA LEU A 137 -36.40 -3.29 36.28
C LEU A 137 -37.79 -2.89 35.82
N ARG A 138 -38.17 -3.20 34.57
CA ARG A 138 -39.53 -2.93 34.05
C ARG A 138 -40.61 -3.63 34.87
N GLN A 139 -40.41 -4.90 35.24
CA GLN A 139 -41.34 -5.61 36.11
C GLN A 139 -41.46 -4.95 37.49
N ALA A 140 -40.34 -4.57 38.10
CA ALA A 140 -40.35 -3.87 39.39
C ALA A 140 -41.09 -2.52 39.31
N THR A 141 -40.89 -1.74 38.24
CA THR A 141 -41.61 -0.48 38.02
C THR A 141 -43.12 -0.71 37.88
N GLN A 142 -43.55 -1.71 37.11
CA GLN A 142 -44.97 -2.04 36.98
C GLN A 142 -45.61 -2.43 38.31
N THR A 143 -44.91 -3.24 39.12
CA THR A 143 -45.39 -3.60 40.47
C THR A 143 -45.54 -2.36 41.36
N LEU A 144 -44.55 -1.47 41.36
CA LEU A 144 -44.61 -0.22 42.14
C LEU A 144 -45.73 0.71 41.67
N GLU A 145 -45.99 0.78 40.36
CA GLU A 145 -47.12 1.56 39.81
C GLU A 145 -48.47 1.00 40.28
N LEU A 146 -48.62 -0.34 40.29
CA LEU A 146 -49.81 -1.00 40.82
C LEU A 146 -50.00 -0.71 42.32
N GLU A 147 -48.95 -0.87 43.12
CA GLU A 147 -48.98 -0.54 44.55
C GLU A 147 -49.35 0.93 44.80
N ARG A 148 -48.76 1.86 44.04
CA ARG A 148 -49.10 3.28 44.11
C ARG A 148 -50.57 3.52 43.79
N SER A 149 -51.10 2.87 42.75
CA SER A 149 -52.51 3.02 42.36
C SER A 149 -53.46 2.48 43.44
N ALA A 150 -53.12 1.34 44.05
CA ALA A 150 -53.89 0.77 45.14
C ALA A 150 -53.88 1.66 46.39
N LEU A 151 -52.70 2.20 46.76
CA LEU A 151 -52.58 3.14 47.87
C LEU A 151 -53.35 4.45 47.63
N LEU A 152 -53.35 4.98 46.41
CA LEU A 152 -54.17 6.16 46.07
C LEU A 152 -55.66 5.87 46.24
N GLN A 153 -56.14 4.71 45.78
CA GLN A 153 -57.54 4.30 45.97
C GLN A 153 -57.92 4.16 47.44
N THR A 154 -57.05 3.59 48.27
CA THR A 154 -57.34 3.48 49.72
C THR A 154 -57.35 4.84 50.41
N VAL A 155 -56.44 5.75 50.04
CA VAL A 155 -56.43 7.13 50.56
C VAL A 155 -57.70 7.88 50.15
N GLU A 156 -58.14 7.78 48.88
CA GLU A 156 -59.39 8.39 48.43
C GLU A 156 -60.61 7.83 49.18
N ALA A 157 -60.66 6.52 49.41
CA ALA A 157 -61.73 5.89 50.18
C ALA A 157 -61.76 6.39 51.64
N LEU A 158 -60.59 6.52 52.28
CA LEU A 158 -60.47 7.05 53.64
C LEU A 158 -60.84 8.54 53.70
N GLN A 159 -60.48 9.34 52.69
CA GLN A 159 -60.88 10.75 52.60
C GLN A 159 -62.40 10.90 52.42
N ARG A 160 -63.05 10.05 51.63
CA ARG A 160 -64.52 10.02 51.54
C ARG A 160 -65.17 9.69 52.88
N GLN A 161 -64.70 8.65 53.57
CA GLN A 161 -65.21 8.27 54.89
C GLN A 161 -65.00 9.37 55.94
N SER A 162 -63.86 10.06 55.89
CA SER A 162 -63.58 11.22 56.75
C SER A 162 -64.48 12.42 56.44
N ALA A 163 -64.79 12.69 55.18
CA ALA A 163 -65.69 13.77 54.79
C ALA A 163 -67.15 13.47 55.18
N GLU A 164 -67.56 12.19 55.11
CA GLU A 164 -68.88 11.73 55.58
C GLU A 164 -68.99 11.80 57.11
N ALA A 165 -67.92 11.50 57.85
CA ALA A 165 -67.88 11.61 59.32
C ALA A 165 -67.80 13.06 59.82
N GLY A 166 -67.17 13.97 59.06
CA GLY A 166 -67.08 15.40 59.39
C GLY A 166 -68.35 16.21 59.08
N GLY A 167 -69.33 15.63 58.38
CA GLY A 167 -70.65 16.22 58.14
C GLY A 167 -71.66 16.03 59.27
N GLN A 168 -71.26 15.35 60.35
CA GLN A 168 -72.07 15.11 61.55
C GLN A 168 -71.36 15.68 62.78
N GLU A 169 -71.32 17.01 62.91
CA GLU A 169 -71.26 17.64 64.24
C GLU A 169 -72.59 18.37 64.52
N PRO A 170 -73.09 18.30 65.76
CA PRO A 170 -74.50 18.45 66.09
C PRO A 170 -74.84 19.91 66.37
N ASP A 171 -75.99 20.39 65.89
CA ASP A 171 -76.55 21.65 66.37
C ASP A 171 -77.29 21.40 67.71
N PRO A 172 -77.03 22.20 68.76
CA PRO A 172 -77.63 22.02 70.07
C PRO A 172 -78.97 22.76 70.21
N VAL A 173 -79.83 22.14 71.04
CA VAL A 173 -81.10 22.61 71.65
C VAL A 173 -82.36 22.51 70.79
#